data_AF-A0AAU9C9B1-F1
#
_entry.id   AF-A0AAU9C9B1-F1
#
_cell.length_a   1.000
_cell.length_b   1.000
_cell.length_c   1.000
_cell.angle_alpha   90.00
_cell.angle_beta   90.00
_cell.angle_gamma   90.00
#
_symmetry.space_group_name_H-M   'P 1'
#
loop_
_entity.id
_entity.type
_entity.pdbx_description
1 polymer ?
#
loop_
_entity_poly.entity_id
_entity_poly.type
_entity_poly.pdbx_seq_one_letter_code
_entity_poly.pdbx_strand_id
1 'polypeptide(L)'
;MTIEKFRQRLKEFDSKVVISPLSEIEVSKIESILERKLPEYYREFLLNIGLKQDVIWGINDRVSDFNPLTNFLPNGESKNYFRFGHNGGEDYWLLRSDDPNDRTIYEYDYYCNFEIKSLNKTFDDLLDEAIQNLEANQDDLTENSQKIWAVQFSIDTDNVDLIIESLKEDFGCEIIKEIEKTEVSSAGVICSEGVILINGVELPISKQEYSGWNTASFSFDWNESVIEMNENSLINRIENKLKSAGLKVTLIDYGIMDL
;
A
#
# COMPACT_ATOMS: atom_id res chain seq x y z
N MET A 1 1.09 -2.66 -25.46
CA MET A 1 2.52 -2.43 -25.17
C MET A 1 3.04 -3.52 -24.22
N THR A 2 4.25 -4.06 -24.43
CA THR A 2 4.86 -5.00 -23.47
C THR A 2 5.37 -4.28 -22.22
N ILE A 3 5.51 -5.00 -21.10
CA ILE A 3 6.01 -4.42 -19.85
C ILE A 3 7.45 -3.92 -20.00
N GLU A 4 8.29 -4.66 -20.73
CA GLU A 4 9.66 -4.24 -21.04
C GLU A 4 9.70 -2.91 -21.80
N LYS A 5 8.83 -2.75 -22.81
CA LYS A 5 8.73 -1.51 -23.59
C LYS A 5 8.20 -0.36 -22.72
N PHE A 6 7.23 -0.62 -21.85
CA PHE A 6 6.72 0.37 -20.90
C PHE A 6 7.85 0.85 -19.97
N ARG A 7 8.58 -0.08 -19.34
CA ARG A 7 9.73 0.23 -18.48
C ARG A 7 10.82 1.00 -19.23
N GLN A 8 11.07 0.67 -20.50
CA GLN A 8 12.04 1.41 -21.30
C GLN A 8 11.63 2.87 -21.52
N ARG A 9 10.34 3.15 -21.75
CA ARG A 9 9.83 4.51 -21.89
C ARG A 9 9.88 5.29 -20.57
N LEU A 10 9.62 4.63 -19.44
CA LEU A 10 9.72 5.26 -18.12
C LEU A 10 11.12 5.78 -17.78
N LYS A 11 12.18 5.26 -18.42
CA LYS A 11 13.56 5.72 -18.19
C LYS A 11 13.77 7.21 -18.41
N GLU A 12 12.98 7.83 -19.29
CA GLU A 12 13.03 9.28 -19.52
C GLU A 12 12.56 10.10 -18.31
N PHE A 13 11.87 9.44 -17.37
CA PHE A 13 11.28 10.01 -16.17
C PHE A 13 11.85 9.40 -14.88
N ASP A 14 12.94 8.62 -14.92
CA ASP A 14 13.48 7.88 -13.76
C ASP A 14 13.76 8.78 -12.53
N SER A 15 14.09 10.07 -12.75
CA SER A 15 14.32 11.01 -11.65
C SER A 15 13.03 11.55 -11.02
N LYS A 16 11.89 11.37 -11.68
CA LYS A 16 10.58 11.97 -11.37
C LYS A 16 9.46 10.94 -11.15
N VAL A 17 9.72 9.66 -11.41
CA VAL A 17 8.75 8.59 -11.29
C VAL A 17 9.25 7.57 -10.28
N VAL A 18 8.35 7.13 -9.41
CA VAL A 18 8.63 6.10 -8.42
C VAL A 18 8.15 4.76 -8.95
N ILE A 19 9.06 3.79 -8.97
CA ILE A 19 8.77 2.38 -9.19
C ILE A 19 9.38 1.57 -8.06
N SER A 20 8.63 0.60 -7.54
CA SER A 20 9.07 -0.30 -6.47
C SER A 20 8.70 -1.74 -6.85
N PRO A 21 9.52 -2.40 -7.69
CA PRO A 21 9.23 -3.75 -8.16
C PRO A 21 9.06 -4.74 -7.00
N LEU A 22 8.10 -5.65 -7.13
CA LEU A 22 7.92 -6.73 -6.15
C LEU A 22 8.95 -7.84 -6.37
N SER A 23 9.34 -8.50 -5.29
CA SER A 23 10.08 -9.75 -5.35
C SER A 23 9.20 -10.92 -5.80
N GLU A 24 9.84 -11.99 -6.30
CA GLU A 24 9.18 -13.25 -6.60
C GLU A 24 8.40 -13.83 -5.42
N ILE A 25 8.88 -13.59 -4.20
CA ILE A 25 8.23 -14.02 -2.96
C ILE A 25 6.92 -13.24 -2.76
N GLU A 26 6.93 -11.92 -2.96
CA GLU A 26 5.74 -11.08 -2.82
C GLU A 26 4.69 -11.40 -3.89
N VAL A 27 5.12 -11.59 -5.14
CA VAL A 27 4.21 -12.02 -6.22
C VAL A 27 3.61 -13.40 -5.92
N SER A 28 4.42 -14.33 -5.40
CA SER A 28 3.92 -15.64 -4.98
C SER A 28 2.94 -15.57 -3.79
N LYS A 29 3.10 -14.60 -2.88
CA LYS A 29 2.11 -14.33 -1.82
C LYS A 29 0.78 -13.87 -2.41
N ILE A 30 0.79 -12.98 -3.41
CA ILE A 30 -0.44 -12.56 -4.11
C ILE A 30 -1.14 -13.77 -4.73
N GLU A 31 -0.39 -14.61 -5.46
CA GLU A 31 -0.92 -15.84 -6.06
C GLU A 31 -1.50 -16.80 -5.01
N SER A 32 -0.86 -16.90 -3.84
CA SER A 32 -1.36 -17.69 -2.72
C SER A 32 -2.65 -17.12 -2.13
N ILE A 33 -2.77 -15.79 -2.01
CA ILE A 33 -3.98 -15.12 -1.53
C ILE A 33 -5.15 -15.36 -2.49
N LEU A 34 -4.89 -15.30 -3.80
CA LEU A 34 -5.91 -15.51 -4.83
C LEU A 34 -6.19 -17.00 -5.14
N GLU A 35 -5.42 -17.89 -4.52
CA GLU A 35 -5.42 -19.34 -4.76
C GLU A 35 -5.24 -19.72 -6.24
N ARG A 36 -4.46 -18.93 -7.00
CA ARG A 36 -4.22 -19.13 -8.43
C ARG A 36 -2.98 -18.42 -8.93
N LYS A 37 -2.55 -18.76 -10.15
CA LYS A 37 -1.50 -18.02 -10.86
C LYS A 37 -2.05 -16.74 -11.48
N LEU A 38 -1.23 -15.69 -11.45
CA LEU A 38 -1.53 -14.47 -12.17
C LEU A 38 -1.22 -14.66 -13.67
N PRO A 39 -1.92 -13.96 -14.58
CA PRO A 39 -1.50 -13.88 -15.97
C PRO A 39 -0.06 -13.36 -16.09
N GLU A 40 0.72 -13.94 -17.00
CA GLU A 40 2.16 -13.66 -17.10
C GLU A 40 2.46 -12.17 -17.28
N TYR A 41 1.66 -11.48 -18.09
CA TYR A 41 1.86 -10.04 -18.32
C TYR A 41 1.68 -9.19 -17.06
N TYR A 42 0.77 -9.60 -16.16
CA TYR A 42 0.55 -8.90 -14.90
C TYR A 42 1.62 -9.29 -13.89
N ARG A 43 2.07 -10.56 -13.92
CA ARG A 43 3.26 -11.00 -13.18
C ARG A 43 4.48 -10.16 -13.54
N GLU A 44 4.76 -10.01 -14.83
CA GLU A 44 5.85 -9.17 -15.35
C GLU A 44 5.70 -7.71 -14.88
N PHE A 45 4.48 -7.16 -14.91
CA PHE A 45 4.21 -5.81 -14.42
C PHE A 45 4.60 -5.66 -12.94
N LEU A 46 4.18 -6.58 -12.08
CA LEU A 46 4.52 -6.55 -10.66
C LEU A 46 6.02 -6.70 -10.40
N LEU A 47 6.70 -7.56 -11.16
CA LEU A 47 8.14 -7.82 -11.02
C LEU A 47 9.03 -6.70 -11.59
N ASN A 48 8.49 -5.80 -12.42
CA ASN A 48 9.27 -4.75 -13.08
C ASN A 48 8.89 -3.33 -12.67
N ILE A 49 7.64 -3.12 -12.25
CA ILE A 49 7.07 -1.82 -11.88
C ILE A 49 6.62 -1.86 -10.41
N GLY A 50 5.85 -2.90 -10.06
CA GLY A 50 5.32 -3.10 -8.72
C GLY A 50 4.01 -2.37 -8.44
N LEU A 51 3.57 -2.45 -7.18
CA LEU A 51 2.31 -1.85 -6.71
C LEU A 51 2.52 -0.43 -6.17
N LYS A 52 3.62 -0.21 -5.46
CA LYS A 52 3.97 1.08 -4.88
C LYS A 52 4.71 1.92 -5.92
N GLN A 53 3.94 2.75 -6.61
CA GLN A 53 4.37 3.56 -7.73
C GLN A 53 3.43 4.76 -7.91
N ASP A 54 3.84 5.78 -8.67
CA ASP A 54 3.08 7.01 -8.90
C ASP A 54 2.81 7.31 -10.39
N VAL A 55 2.87 6.27 -11.23
CA VAL A 55 2.72 6.32 -12.69
C VAL A 55 1.30 6.02 -13.14
N ILE A 56 0.71 4.97 -12.58
CA ILE A 56 -0.59 4.43 -12.94
C ILE A 56 -1.52 4.62 -11.76
N TRP A 57 -2.48 5.51 -11.91
CA TRP A 57 -3.47 5.74 -10.87
C TRP A 57 -4.46 4.56 -10.77
N GLY A 58 -4.90 4.27 -9.55
CA GLY A 58 -6.00 3.34 -9.28
C GLY A 58 -5.61 1.87 -9.24
N ILE A 59 -4.35 1.49 -9.40
CA ILE A 59 -3.93 0.10 -9.12
C ILE A 59 -3.89 -0.15 -7.60
N ASN A 60 -3.96 -1.41 -7.17
CA ASN A 60 -3.78 -1.75 -5.76
C ASN A 60 -2.38 -1.31 -5.26
N ASP A 61 -2.30 -0.82 -4.02
CA ASP A 61 -1.06 -0.28 -3.46
C ASP A 61 -0.25 -1.36 -2.71
N ARG A 62 -0.91 -2.43 -2.25
CA ARG A 62 -0.29 -3.44 -1.38
C ARG A 62 -0.65 -4.88 -1.76
N VAL A 63 0.24 -5.80 -1.38
CA VAL A 63 0.01 -7.25 -1.48
C VAL A 63 -1.25 -7.68 -0.71
N SER A 64 -1.55 -7.02 0.41
CA SER A 64 -2.73 -7.29 1.25
C SER A 64 -4.05 -6.86 0.62
N ASP A 65 -4.03 -6.01 -0.42
CA ASP A 65 -5.25 -5.48 -1.03
C ASP A 65 -5.89 -6.49 -2.00
N PHE A 66 -5.11 -7.51 -2.39
CA PHE A 66 -5.63 -8.64 -3.14
C PHE A 66 -6.54 -9.47 -2.23
N ASN A 67 -7.72 -9.79 -2.73
CA ASN A 67 -8.60 -10.75 -2.08
C ASN A 67 -9.32 -11.62 -3.12
N PRO A 68 -9.75 -12.85 -2.76
CA PRO A 68 -10.42 -13.78 -3.69
C PRO A 68 -11.76 -13.31 -4.28
N LEU A 69 -12.35 -12.22 -3.76
CA LEU A 69 -13.65 -11.66 -4.13
C LEU A 69 -14.83 -12.63 -4.01
N THR A 70 -14.69 -13.70 -3.22
CA THR A 70 -15.66 -14.80 -3.11
C THR A 70 -17.05 -14.35 -2.64
N ASN A 71 -17.10 -13.31 -1.81
CA ASN A 71 -18.34 -12.73 -1.29
C ASN A 71 -18.82 -11.50 -2.08
N PHE A 72 -18.04 -11.03 -3.07
CA PHE A 72 -18.28 -9.77 -3.77
C PHE A 72 -18.75 -9.99 -5.20
N LEU A 73 -18.12 -10.88 -5.96
CA LEU A 73 -18.51 -11.11 -7.34
C LEU A 73 -19.72 -12.06 -7.46
N PRO A 74 -20.53 -11.94 -8.53
CA PRO A 74 -21.63 -12.85 -8.82
C PRO A 74 -21.18 -14.32 -8.80
N ASN A 75 -22.13 -15.21 -8.48
CA ASN A 75 -21.85 -16.62 -8.21
C ASN A 75 -20.94 -17.29 -9.24
N GLY A 76 -19.72 -17.62 -8.81
CA GLY A 76 -18.72 -18.35 -9.61
C GLY A 76 -17.69 -17.47 -10.31
N GLU A 77 -17.93 -16.18 -10.46
CA GLU A 77 -17.04 -15.26 -11.19
C GLU A 77 -15.75 -14.94 -10.44
N SER A 78 -15.74 -15.08 -9.12
CA SER A 78 -14.53 -14.95 -8.30
C SER A 78 -13.39 -15.86 -8.73
N LYS A 79 -13.68 -16.97 -9.44
CA LYS A 79 -12.66 -17.87 -10.01
C LYS A 79 -12.11 -17.42 -11.36
N ASN A 80 -12.84 -16.54 -12.05
CA ASN A 80 -12.50 -16.07 -13.38
C ASN A 80 -11.76 -14.74 -13.31
N TYR A 81 -12.05 -13.90 -12.32
CA TYR A 81 -11.46 -12.57 -12.18
C TYR A 81 -10.62 -12.42 -10.91
N PHE A 82 -9.72 -11.45 -10.93
CA PHE A 82 -9.11 -10.89 -9.74
C PHE A 82 -9.10 -9.36 -9.83
N ARG A 83 -9.22 -8.70 -8.67
CA ARG A 83 -9.09 -7.25 -8.56
C ARG A 83 -7.61 -6.86 -8.65
N PHE A 84 -7.32 -5.91 -9.52
CA PHE A 84 -5.98 -5.31 -9.63
C PHE A 84 -5.98 -3.80 -9.35
N GLY A 85 -7.16 -3.18 -9.23
CA GLY A 85 -7.30 -1.76 -8.99
C GLY A 85 -8.75 -1.33 -8.72
N HIS A 86 -9.00 -0.03 -8.74
CA HIS A 86 -10.30 0.62 -8.54
C HIS A 86 -10.30 2.03 -9.14
N ASN A 87 -11.50 2.60 -9.32
CA ASN A 87 -11.70 3.93 -9.89
C ASN A 87 -11.75 5.06 -8.83
N GLY A 88 -11.11 4.87 -7.67
CA GLY A 88 -11.21 5.79 -6.53
C GLY A 88 -12.53 5.76 -5.76
N GLY A 89 -13.52 4.99 -6.22
CA GLY A 89 -14.75 4.66 -5.51
C GLY A 89 -14.79 3.19 -5.05
N GLU A 90 -16.01 2.65 -4.95
CA GLU A 90 -16.28 1.25 -4.55
C GLU A 90 -16.22 0.27 -5.74
N ASP A 91 -16.04 0.76 -6.99
CA ASP A 91 -15.98 -0.10 -8.16
C ASP A 91 -14.59 -0.68 -8.36
N TYR A 92 -14.53 -1.97 -8.66
CA TYR A 92 -13.27 -2.70 -8.78
C TYR A 92 -12.86 -2.89 -10.23
N TRP A 93 -11.61 -2.58 -10.54
CA TRP A 93 -11.00 -2.98 -11.80
C TRP A 93 -10.50 -4.42 -11.72
N LEU A 94 -10.91 -5.20 -12.71
CA LEU A 94 -10.70 -6.63 -12.78
C LEU A 94 -9.93 -7.01 -14.04
N LEU A 95 -9.06 -8.01 -13.90
CA LEU A 95 -8.49 -8.76 -15.02
C LEU A 95 -8.94 -10.21 -14.94
N ARG A 96 -8.96 -10.87 -16.10
CA ARG A 96 -9.24 -12.30 -16.16
C ARG A 96 -8.04 -13.13 -15.76
N SER A 97 -8.32 -14.20 -15.06
CA SER A 97 -7.37 -15.23 -14.62
C SER A 97 -7.63 -16.58 -15.30
N ASP A 98 -8.84 -16.78 -15.83
CA ASP A 98 -9.23 -17.98 -16.58
C ASP A 98 -8.77 -17.95 -18.05
N ASP A 99 -8.60 -16.75 -18.61
CA ASP A 99 -7.98 -16.53 -19.93
C ASP A 99 -6.73 -15.63 -19.79
N PRO A 100 -5.51 -16.21 -19.72
CA PRO A 100 -4.29 -15.44 -19.48
C PRO A 100 -3.87 -14.55 -20.66
N ASN A 101 -4.48 -14.71 -21.84
CA ASN A 101 -4.22 -13.85 -23.00
C ASN A 101 -5.20 -12.68 -23.07
N ASP A 102 -6.29 -12.73 -22.30
CA ASP A 102 -7.23 -11.63 -22.21
C ASP A 102 -6.62 -10.52 -21.34
N ARG A 103 -6.37 -9.38 -21.97
CA ARG A 103 -5.82 -8.18 -21.34
C ARG A 103 -6.90 -7.12 -21.15
N THR A 104 -8.16 -7.43 -21.42
CA THR A 104 -9.27 -6.49 -21.26
C THR A 104 -9.43 -6.13 -19.79
N ILE A 105 -9.57 -4.84 -19.50
CA ILE A 105 -9.93 -4.35 -18.18
C ILE A 105 -11.45 -4.38 -18.06
N TYR A 106 -11.90 -5.05 -17.02
CA TYR A 106 -13.30 -5.08 -16.62
C TYR A 106 -13.50 -4.23 -15.38
N GLU A 107 -14.72 -3.76 -15.18
CA GLU A 107 -15.16 -3.11 -13.95
C GLU A 107 -16.30 -3.93 -13.35
N TYR A 108 -16.22 -4.16 -12.05
CA TYR A 108 -17.37 -4.60 -11.28
C TYR A 108 -18.07 -3.37 -10.72
N ASP A 109 -19.19 -3.04 -11.36
CA ASP A 109 -20.09 -1.93 -10.99
C ASP A 109 -20.89 -2.36 -9.75
N TYR A 110 -20.27 -2.22 -8.58
CA TYR A 110 -20.84 -2.65 -7.31
C TYR A 110 -22.05 -1.80 -6.94
N TYR A 111 -22.05 -0.52 -7.31
CA TYR A 111 -23.04 0.42 -6.84
C TYR A 111 -24.34 0.43 -7.65
N CYS A 112 -24.27 0.29 -8.97
CA CYS A 112 -25.45 0.47 -9.81
C CYS A 112 -26.09 -0.85 -10.21
N ASN A 113 -25.31 -1.78 -10.78
CA ASN A 113 -25.88 -2.93 -11.48
C ASN A 113 -25.42 -4.30 -10.96
N PHE A 114 -24.40 -4.36 -10.08
CA PHE A 114 -23.78 -5.60 -9.63
C PHE A 114 -23.33 -6.50 -10.79
N GLU A 115 -22.82 -5.87 -11.85
CA GLU A 115 -22.45 -6.51 -13.11
C GLU A 115 -20.97 -6.29 -13.39
N ILE A 116 -20.35 -7.29 -14.03
CA ILE A 116 -19.02 -7.17 -14.60
C ILE A 116 -19.18 -6.65 -16.03
N LYS A 117 -18.57 -5.52 -16.34
CA LYS A 117 -18.63 -4.87 -17.65
C LYS A 117 -17.22 -4.64 -18.18
N SER A 118 -17.03 -4.76 -19.48
CA SER A 118 -15.78 -4.34 -20.12
C SER A 118 -15.71 -2.81 -20.15
N LEU A 119 -14.55 -2.25 -19.80
CA LEU A 119 -14.28 -0.82 -19.95
C LEU A 119 -13.92 -0.45 -21.39
N ASN A 120 -13.99 -1.38 -22.35
CA ASN A 120 -13.51 -1.23 -23.72
C ASN A 120 -12.07 -0.73 -23.80
N LYS A 121 -11.26 -1.15 -22.82
CA LYS A 121 -9.87 -0.77 -22.63
C LYS A 121 -9.08 -1.99 -22.22
N THR A 122 -7.85 -2.10 -22.68
CA THR A 122 -6.92 -3.16 -22.27
C THR A 122 -5.92 -2.67 -21.24
N PHE A 123 -5.24 -3.60 -20.58
CA PHE A 123 -4.12 -3.28 -19.71
C PHE A 123 -3.02 -2.54 -20.47
N ASP A 124 -2.84 -2.84 -21.76
CA ASP A 124 -1.88 -2.15 -22.62
C ASP A 124 -2.23 -0.68 -22.84
N ASP A 125 -3.52 -0.40 -23.06
CA ASP A 125 -4.02 0.98 -23.19
C ASP A 125 -3.82 1.74 -21.88
N LEU A 126 -3.98 1.07 -20.71
CA LEU A 126 -3.69 1.69 -19.41
C LEU A 126 -2.22 2.10 -19.27
N LEU A 127 -1.29 1.24 -19.70
CA LEU A 127 0.13 1.57 -19.69
C LEU A 127 0.47 2.70 -20.68
N ASP A 128 -0.13 2.69 -21.87
CA ASP A 128 0.10 3.73 -22.88
C ASP A 128 -0.46 5.10 -22.42
N GLU A 129 -1.64 5.13 -21.80
CA GLU A 129 -2.20 6.35 -21.18
C GLU A 129 -1.32 6.88 -20.06
N ALA A 130 -0.77 6.00 -19.22
CA ALA A 130 0.14 6.43 -18.15
C ALA A 130 1.37 7.15 -18.70
N ILE A 131 1.98 6.64 -19.79
CA ILE A 131 3.08 7.37 -20.43
C ILE A 131 2.61 8.69 -21.04
N GLN A 132 1.47 8.70 -21.74
CA GLN A 132 0.95 9.94 -22.33
C GLN A 132 0.69 11.02 -21.27
N ASN A 133 0.22 10.62 -20.09
CA ASN A 133 0.02 11.53 -18.97
C ASN A 133 1.35 12.07 -18.43
N LEU A 134 2.41 11.24 -18.33
CA LEU A 134 3.74 11.72 -17.94
C LEU A 134 4.32 12.69 -18.97
N GLU A 135 4.21 12.36 -20.25
CA GLU A 135 4.67 13.21 -21.37
C GLU A 135 3.93 14.56 -21.39
N ALA A 136 2.62 14.56 -21.12
CA ALA A 136 1.79 15.77 -21.11
C ALA A 136 2.06 16.70 -19.91
N ASN A 137 2.53 16.16 -18.78
CA ASN A 137 2.72 16.89 -17.53
C ASN A 137 4.19 16.94 -17.07
N GLN A 138 5.15 16.70 -17.98
CA GLN A 138 6.56 16.52 -17.65
C GLN A 138 7.17 17.65 -16.81
N ASP A 139 6.77 18.89 -17.09
CA ASP A 139 7.27 20.09 -16.40
C ASP A 139 6.74 20.21 -14.96
N ASP A 140 5.57 19.63 -14.66
CA ASP A 140 4.90 19.69 -13.36
C ASP A 140 5.26 18.49 -12.46
N LEU A 141 5.94 17.48 -12.99
CA LEU A 141 6.35 16.31 -12.23
C LEU A 141 7.45 16.67 -11.20
N THR A 142 7.17 16.38 -9.93
CA THR A 142 8.11 16.51 -8.81
C THR A 142 9.25 15.50 -8.92
N GLU A 143 10.48 15.94 -8.63
CA GLU A 143 11.65 15.06 -8.56
C GLU A 143 11.54 14.09 -7.38
N ASN A 144 11.98 12.85 -7.54
CA ASN A 144 11.99 11.82 -6.51
C ASN A 144 12.79 12.23 -5.26
N SER A 145 13.79 13.12 -5.41
CA SER A 145 14.50 13.70 -4.25
C SER A 145 13.62 14.60 -3.37
N GLN A 146 12.44 14.98 -3.85
CA GLN A 146 11.45 15.80 -3.16
C GLN A 146 10.18 15.02 -2.81
N LYS A 147 10.20 13.70 -2.96
CA LYS A 147 9.07 12.83 -2.63
C LYS A 147 9.35 12.01 -1.39
N ILE A 148 8.30 11.81 -0.60
CA ILE A 148 8.30 10.93 0.56
C ILE A 148 7.25 9.85 0.42
N TRP A 149 7.51 8.73 1.07
CA TRP A 149 6.50 7.75 1.44
C TRP A 149 6.13 7.95 2.90
N ALA A 150 4.83 8.19 3.16
CA ALA A 150 4.32 8.47 4.50
C ALA A 150 3.36 7.39 4.97
N VAL A 151 3.53 6.99 6.22
CA VAL A 151 2.70 5.96 6.83
C VAL A 151 2.38 6.31 8.28
N GLN A 152 1.34 5.67 8.80
CA GLN A 152 1.10 5.56 10.23
C GLN A 152 1.18 4.09 10.65
N PHE A 153 1.96 3.83 11.68
CA PHE A 153 1.91 2.55 12.39
C PHE A 153 0.71 2.58 13.33
N SER A 154 -0.16 1.58 13.25
CA SER A 154 -1.21 1.31 14.24
C SER A 154 -0.95 -0.05 14.87
N ILE A 155 -0.79 -0.08 16.19
CA ILE A 155 -0.28 -1.23 16.93
C ILE A 155 -1.27 -1.57 18.05
N ASP A 156 -1.91 -2.72 17.95
CA ASP A 156 -2.86 -3.17 18.97
C ASP A 156 -2.09 -3.82 20.13
N THR A 157 -2.01 -3.11 21.26
CA THR A 157 -1.37 -3.56 22.51
C THR A 157 -1.82 -2.66 23.66
N ASP A 158 -1.83 -3.18 24.89
CA ASP A 158 -2.05 -2.37 26.10
C ASP A 158 -0.74 -1.93 26.77
N ASN A 159 0.40 -2.41 26.26
CA ASN A 159 1.71 -2.17 26.83
C ASN A 159 2.64 -1.47 25.82
N VAL A 160 2.91 -0.18 26.07
CA VAL A 160 3.85 0.63 25.27
C VAL A 160 5.27 0.11 25.37
N ASP A 161 5.68 -0.46 26.52
CA ASP A 161 7.03 -0.96 26.73
C ASP A 161 7.39 -2.05 25.73
N LEU A 162 6.41 -2.87 25.29
CA LEU A 162 6.64 -3.87 24.24
C LEU A 162 7.04 -3.24 22.91
N ILE A 163 6.47 -2.08 22.56
CA ILE A 163 6.83 -1.34 21.33
C ILE A 163 8.26 -0.82 21.47
N ILE A 164 8.56 -0.18 22.60
CA ILE A 164 9.88 0.41 22.88
C ILE A 164 10.95 -0.69 22.88
N GLU A 165 10.77 -1.75 23.66
CA GLU A 165 11.70 -2.87 23.76
C GLU A 165 11.95 -3.53 22.40
N SER A 166 10.90 -3.71 21.59
CA SER A 166 11.02 -4.29 20.24
C SER A 166 11.92 -3.46 19.33
N LEU A 167 11.88 -2.14 19.45
CA LEU A 167 12.60 -1.22 18.56
C LEU A 167 13.92 -0.70 19.13
N LYS A 168 14.20 -0.95 20.42
CA LYS A 168 15.33 -0.35 21.14
C LYS A 168 16.70 -0.71 20.57
N GLU A 169 16.95 -1.99 20.33
CA GLU A 169 18.28 -2.47 19.89
C GLU A 169 18.64 -1.98 18.49
N ASP A 170 17.68 -2.02 17.56
CA ASP A 170 17.93 -1.77 16.13
C ASP A 170 17.75 -0.29 15.75
N PHE A 171 16.96 0.45 16.52
CA PHE A 171 16.53 1.81 16.18
C PHE A 171 16.71 2.81 17.33
N GLY A 172 17.27 2.42 18.48
CA GLY A 172 17.46 3.33 19.60
C GLY A 172 16.16 3.90 20.15
N CYS A 173 15.09 3.10 20.14
CA CYS A 173 13.77 3.54 20.59
C CYS A 173 13.73 3.81 22.10
N GLU A 174 13.18 4.97 22.49
CA GLU A 174 12.98 5.36 23.89
C GLU A 174 11.79 6.29 24.09
N ILE A 175 11.23 6.32 25.31
CA ILE A 175 10.21 7.29 25.70
C ILE A 175 10.90 8.59 26.14
N ILE A 176 10.59 9.68 25.45
CA ILE A 176 11.07 11.03 25.77
C ILE A 176 10.08 11.75 26.68
N LYS A 177 8.77 11.56 26.43
CA LYS A 177 7.68 12.06 27.27
C LYS A 177 6.65 10.96 27.46
N GLU A 178 6.32 10.71 28.73
CA GLU A 178 5.28 9.75 29.12
C GLU A 178 3.93 10.05 28.47
N ILE A 179 3.17 8.98 28.23
CA ILE A 179 1.85 9.06 27.61
C ILE A 179 0.84 9.52 28.66
N GLU A 180 0.33 10.74 28.46
CA GLU A 180 -0.62 11.38 29.36
C GLU A 180 -1.98 11.53 28.70
N LYS A 181 -3.05 11.32 29.48
CA LYS A 181 -4.41 11.49 28.98
C LYS A 181 -4.65 12.93 28.55
N THR A 182 -5.04 13.12 27.30
CA THR A 182 -5.29 14.44 26.71
C THR A 182 -6.78 14.72 26.63
N GLU A 183 -7.57 13.78 26.11
CA GLU A 183 -8.99 14.02 25.82
C GLU A 183 -9.86 12.76 25.91
N VAL A 184 -11.17 12.97 25.88
CA VAL A 184 -12.17 11.94 25.67
C VAL A 184 -13.13 12.43 24.60
N SER A 185 -13.24 11.69 23.49
CA SER A 185 -14.13 12.06 22.39
C SER A 185 -15.60 11.91 22.79
N SER A 186 -16.50 12.52 22.00
CA SER A 186 -17.96 12.37 22.17
C SER A 186 -18.42 10.92 22.01
N ALA A 187 -17.66 10.10 21.28
CA ALA A 187 -17.89 8.68 21.13
C ALA A 187 -17.38 7.85 22.34
N GLY A 188 -16.69 8.47 23.30
CA GLY A 188 -16.12 7.81 24.47
C GLY A 188 -14.74 7.22 24.25
N VAL A 189 -14.04 7.58 23.16
CA VAL A 189 -12.65 7.19 22.93
C VAL A 189 -11.75 8.05 23.81
N ILE A 190 -10.92 7.42 24.63
CA ILE A 190 -9.91 8.09 25.43
C ILE A 190 -8.66 8.22 24.57
N CYS A 191 -8.19 9.45 24.36
CA CYS A 191 -6.93 9.72 23.68
C CYS A 191 -5.89 10.14 24.72
N SER A 192 -4.68 9.64 24.56
CA SER A 192 -3.50 10.02 25.34
C SER A 192 -2.34 10.23 24.39
N GLU A 193 -1.42 11.12 24.73
CA GLU A 193 -0.27 11.45 23.89
C GLU A 193 1.02 11.49 24.71
N GLY A 194 2.10 11.03 24.08
CA GLY A 194 3.47 11.13 24.59
C GLY A 194 4.44 11.44 23.46
N VAL A 195 5.74 11.31 23.73
CA VAL A 195 6.80 11.49 22.72
C VAL A 195 7.76 10.33 22.84
N ILE A 196 8.09 9.73 21.70
CA ILE A 196 9.12 8.68 21.58
C ILE A 196 10.23 9.17 20.66
N LEU A 197 11.43 8.65 20.88
CA LEU A 197 12.53 8.73 19.93
C LEU A 197 12.57 7.44 19.14
N ILE A 198 12.68 7.51 17.82
CA ILE A 198 13.01 6.36 16.96
C ILE A 198 14.08 6.82 15.97
N ASN A 199 15.18 6.11 15.91
CA ASN A 199 16.30 6.36 15.00
C ASN A 199 16.80 7.81 15.05
N GLY A 200 16.85 8.40 16.24
CA GLY A 200 17.27 9.79 16.46
C GLY A 200 16.21 10.86 16.13
N VAL A 201 14.99 10.46 15.78
CA VAL A 201 13.88 11.37 15.48
C VAL A 201 12.84 11.32 16.59
N GLU A 202 12.52 12.47 17.20
CA GLU A 202 11.45 12.60 18.18
C GLU A 202 10.10 12.72 17.49
N LEU A 203 9.15 11.89 17.88
CA LEU A 203 7.84 11.77 17.25
C LEU A 203 6.74 11.67 18.31
N PRO A 204 5.55 12.24 18.05
CA PRO A 204 4.37 11.97 18.87
C PRO A 204 4.02 10.48 18.81
N ILE A 205 3.68 9.90 19.96
CA ILE A 205 2.98 8.63 20.04
C ILE A 205 1.60 8.86 20.66
N SER A 206 0.57 8.36 19.99
CA SER A 206 -0.81 8.44 20.43
C SER A 206 -1.25 7.09 20.97
N LYS A 207 -2.04 7.08 22.04
CA LYS A 207 -2.75 5.91 22.56
C LYS A 207 -4.24 6.18 22.54
N GLN A 208 -4.99 5.28 21.91
CA GLN A 208 -6.44 5.31 21.87
C GLN A 208 -7.02 4.10 22.58
N GLU A 209 -8.00 4.35 23.46
CA GLU A 209 -8.73 3.33 24.20
C GLU A 209 -10.24 3.55 24.04
N TYR A 210 -10.96 2.47 23.75
CA TYR A 210 -12.42 2.49 23.67
C TYR A 210 -12.99 1.27 24.36
N SER A 211 -14.09 1.44 25.11
CA SER A 211 -14.69 0.36 25.90
C SER A 211 -15.21 -0.81 25.05
N GLY A 212 -15.46 -0.58 23.76
CA GLY A 212 -15.85 -1.62 22.80
C GLY A 212 -14.67 -2.32 22.13
N TRP A 213 -13.43 -1.92 22.38
CA TRP A 213 -12.24 -2.57 21.84
C TRP A 213 -11.67 -3.59 22.83
N ASN A 214 -11.04 -4.64 22.31
CA ASN A 214 -10.42 -5.66 23.15
C ASN A 214 -9.08 -5.20 23.74
N THR A 215 -8.39 -4.28 23.06
CA THR A 215 -7.08 -3.73 23.42
C THR A 215 -7.00 -2.26 23.00
N ALA A 216 -6.12 -1.50 23.64
CA ALA A 216 -5.74 -0.18 23.17
C ALA A 216 -5.03 -0.26 21.80
N SER A 217 -5.01 0.86 21.09
CA SER A 217 -4.22 1.03 19.87
C SER A 217 -3.23 2.17 20.06
N PHE A 218 -1.96 1.89 19.80
CA PHE A 218 -0.91 2.90 19.75
C PHE A 218 -0.64 3.29 18.30
N SER A 219 -0.39 4.57 18.04
CA SER A 219 0.00 5.03 16.72
C SER A 219 1.07 6.09 16.71
N PHE A 220 1.89 6.06 15.67
CA PHE A 220 2.86 7.10 15.35
C PHE A 220 3.07 7.14 13.83
N ASP A 221 3.35 8.33 13.32
CA ASP A 221 3.58 8.55 11.89
C ASP A 221 5.08 8.45 11.59
N TRP A 222 5.42 7.95 10.41
CA TRP A 222 6.79 7.93 9.91
C TRP A 222 6.81 8.25 8.41
N ASN A 223 7.78 9.05 8.01
CA ASN A 223 8.00 9.39 6.61
C ASN A 223 9.45 9.04 6.25
N GLU A 224 9.67 8.49 5.07
CA GLU A 224 11.01 8.30 4.49
C GLU A 224 11.02 8.78 3.03
N SER A 225 12.19 9.12 2.50
CA SER A 225 12.27 9.48 1.09
C SER A 225 11.94 8.27 0.20
N VAL A 226 11.41 8.50 -1.00
CA VAL A 226 11.14 7.39 -1.94
C VAL A 226 12.42 6.68 -2.41
N ILE A 227 13.58 7.32 -2.27
CA ILE A 227 14.89 6.70 -2.50
C ILE A 227 15.17 5.68 -1.39
N GLU A 228 15.02 6.08 -0.13
CA GLU A 228 15.19 5.18 1.03
C GLU A 228 14.18 4.04 0.99
N MET A 229 12.94 4.31 0.60
CA MET A 229 11.89 3.30 0.42
C MET A 229 12.35 2.13 -0.48
N ASN A 230 13.00 2.44 -1.60
CA ASN A 230 13.42 1.44 -2.57
C ASN A 230 14.72 0.72 -2.17
N GLU A 231 15.63 1.41 -1.48
CA GLU A 231 16.97 0.87 -1.21
C GLU A 231 17.10 0.22 0.18
N ASN A 232 16.52 0.84 1.21
CA ASN A 232 16.66 0.41 2.61
C ASN A 232 15.55 0.98 3.49
N SER A 233 14.29 0.64 3.16
CA SER A 233 13.11 1.17 3.86
C SER A 233 13.17 0.92 5.37
N LEU A 234 13.21 2.02 6.12
CA LEU A 234 13.14 1.99 7.57
C LEU A 234 11.73 1.64 8.03
N ILE A 235 10.70 2.10 7.31
CA ILE A 235 9.30 1.72 7.56
C ILE A 235 9.15 0.19 7.54
N ASN A 236 9.61 -0.47 6.48
CA ASN A 236 9.52 -1.94 6.36
C ASN A 236 10.31 -2.64 7.48
N ARG A 237 11.46 -2.11 7.88
CA ARG A 237 12.29 -2.67 8.96
C ARG A 237 11.61 -2.53 10.33
N ILE A 238 11.01 -1.38 10.62
CA ILE A 238 10.22 -1.15 11.84
C ILE A 238 9.03 -2.11 11.87
N GLU A 239 8.26 -2.18 10.77
CA GLU A 239 7.08 -3.06 10.68
C GLU A 239 7.46 -4.53 10.95
N ASN A 240 8.51 -5.02 10.29
CA ASN A 240 8.99 -6.38 10.47
C ASN A 240 9.45 -6.66 11.91
N LYS A 241 10.12 -5.70 12.56
CA LYS A 241 10.59 -5.87 13.94
C LYS A 241 9.42 -5.97 14.91
N LEU A 242 8.43 -5.07 14.79
CA LEU A 242 7.21 -5.10 15.60
C LEU A 242 6.41 -6.40 15.39
N LYS A 243 6.21 -6.83 14.14
CA LYS A 243 5.54 -8.10 13.82
C LYS A 243 6.30 -9.31 14.37
N SER A 244 7.63 -9.30 14.31
CA SER A 244 8.47 -10.38 14.85
C SER A 244 8.40 -10.48 16.38
N ALA A 245 8.10 -9.38 17.07
CA ALA A 245 7.80 -9.37 18.50
C ALA A 245 6.38 -9.86 18.85
N GLY A 246 5.59 -10.26 17.85
CA GLY A 246 4.22 -10.76 18.04
C GLY A 246 3.16 -9.67 18.15
N LEU A 247 3.51 -8.41 17.88
CA LEU A 247 2.55 -7.31 17.88
C LEU A 247 1.67 -7.36 16.63
N LYS A 248 0.38 -7.05 16.81
CA LYS A 248 -0.55 -6.87 15.70
C LYS A 248 -0.41 -5.46 15.15
N VAL A 249 0.32 -5.35 14.05
CA VAL A 249 0.63 -4.07 13.37
C VAL A 249 -0.19 -3.93 12.11
N THR A 250 -0.86 -2.79 11.98
CA THR A 250 -1.50 -2.33 10.75
C THR A 250 -0.75 -1.09 10.27
N LEU A 251 -0.27 -1.12 9.03
CA LEU A 251 0.30 0.05 8.39
C LEU A 251 -0.83 0.81 7.69
N ILE A 252 -1.05 2.07 8.02
CA ILE A 252 -1.89 2.98 7.25
C ILE A 252 -0.95 3.71 6.30
N ASP A 253 -1.18 3.61 5.01
CA ASP A 253 -0.27 4.06 3.95
C ASP A 253 -0.93 5.28 3.34
N TYR A 254 -0.33 6.44 3.56
CA TYR A 254 -0.81 7.70 3.02
C TYR A 254 -0.36 7.89 1.55
N GLY A 255 0.46 6.98 1.04
CA GLY A 255 0.97 6.98 -0.32
C GLY A 255 2.27 7.75 -0.48
N ILE A 256 2.66 7.92 -1.74
CA ILE A 256 3.77 8.77 -2.16
C ILE A 256 3.26 10.20 -2.26
N MET A 257 3.96 11.13 -1.61
CA MET A 257 3.59 12.54 -1.53
C MET A 257 4.79 13.44 -1.81
N ASP A 258 4.51 14.65 -2.25
CA ASP A 258 5.52 15.71 -2.37
C ASP A 258 5.81 16.33 -0.99
N LEU A 259 7.08 16.67 -0.75
CA LEU A 259 7.57 17.34 0.48
C LEU A 259 7.12 18.80 0.60
#